data_AF-A0A369GSP5-F1
#
_entry.id   AF-A0A369GSP5-F1
#
_cell.length_a   1.000
_cell.length_b   1.000
_cell.length_c   1.000
_cell.angle_alpha   90.00
_cell.angle_beta   90.00
_cell.angle_gamma   90.00
#
_symmetry.space_group_name_H-M   'P 1'
#
loop_
_entity.id
_entity.type
_entity.pdbx_description
1 polymer ?
#
loop_
_entity_poly.entity_id
_entity_poly.type
_entity_poly.pdbx_seq_one_letter_code
_entity_poly.pdbx_strand_id
1 'polypeptide(L)'
;MKLLNALQILAALHIGICNGQQKTLPPEKITAEQLHLFAKYAERAYCEKIYSQPLGKPLCPEGSEPAKSKCKGLGNAAIVHRFKYEWGNVPGYMTTDADKKLIVVAFRGTDKKSMANIMVDLTKIEVRSIFNNRELCEGCWLHSGFTSAFTDMSTPVENDLRKELDKMGRKGVRVVVTGHSLGGAIATIAGAYLRTKFPDVWIDIYAYGSPRVGNKAFTNFVEEQKNGVTVRVTKKSDFVTSIPQHVPHFFDYTHIYPEVWFKEGLKDVDAFENPYENSDPKLCSVRRCGSDSCGPSLIDWKLSFTCTAGDHSGYAGNFSCSDDNKEDDEDPRDETSGDELQIYEEIQTVMTKMLAEQFLLFAAHAVQPAYKGSERLCDVLRLSGNPHVEGLCSVRVTRMTSAQKENLLVLSFHEPVRSSTLTKELKSFSLVCPGCQVNRDFLQALGPILPPSPPLPASPSRKDLYWAVETLKKKYESEKKPVQRVVFTGYCGGGAMATLAAAFFRKLDSPVDLYTYGSPRVGNEAFAKFVTDYDKAISARITGGGHKVVLTPGKTDGYSHYGPEFYFPQGLANADSGKNLRICRGIEAEGCSVVPQGSSGSEGKGVSAVGRNTIYPSEGIWCSSFDPSAAV
;
A
#
# COMPACT_ATOMS: atom_id res chain seq x y z
N MET A 1 -10.47 7.54 -43.55
CA MET A 1 -9.07 7.47 -43.06
C MET A 1 -8.64 8.59 -42.10
N LYS A 2 -9.39 9.68 -41.88
CA LYS A 2 -9.11 10.63 -40.77
C LYS A 2 -9.93 10.41 -39.49
N LEU A 3 -10.89 9.47 -39.49
CA LEU A 3 -11.65 9.07 -38.29
C LEU A 3 -11.03 7.87 -37.53
N LEU A 4 -10.20 7.06 -38.18
CA LEU A 4 -9.53 5.90 -37.53
C LEU A 4 -8.37 6.32 -36.60
N ASN A 5 -7.71 7.44 -36.90
CA ASN A 5 -6.64 7.98 -36.03
C ASN A 5 -7.17 8.75 -34.82
N ALA A 6 -8.44 9.16 -34.81
CA ALA A 6 -9.06 9.80 -33.65
C ALA A 6 -9.53 8.79 -32.59
N LEU A 7 -9.86 7.56 -33.00
CA LEU A 7 -10.27 6.48 -32.08
C LEU A 7 -9.09 5.74 -31.44
N GLN A 8 -7.91 5.74 -32.07
CA GLN A 8 -6.69 5.19 -31.47
C GLN A 8 -6.06 6.11 -30.41
N ILE A 9 -6.38 7.42 -30.40
CA ILE A 9 -5.91 8.35 -29.36
C ILE A 9 -6.83 8.33 -28.13
N LEU A 10 -8.10 7.93 -28.28
CA LEU A 10 -9.03 7.76 -27.16
C LEU A 10 -8.85 6.43 -26.39
N ALA A 11 -8.18 5.43 -26.98
CA ALA A 11 -7.87 4.17 -26.32
C ALA A 11 -6.66 4.24 -25.35
N ALA A 12 -5.87 5.34 -25.39
CA ALA A 12 -4.74 5.58 -24.50
C ALA A 12 -5.10 6.37 -23.22
N LEU A 13 -6.37 6.74 -23.03
CA LEU A 13 -6.87 7.45 -21.84
C LEU A 13 -7.57 6.47 -20.87
N HIS A 14 -6.92 5.35 -20.56
CA HIS A 14 -7.28 4.52 -19.40
C HIS A 14 -6.34 4.79 -18.25
N ILE A 15 -6.55 5.96 -17.67
CA ILE A 15 -5.85 6.38 -16.47
C ILE A 15 -6.81 6.15 -15.32
N GLY A 16 -6.41 5.26 -14.41
CA GLY A 16 -7.03 5.15 -13.09
C GLY A 16 -7.15 6.54 -12.48
N ILE A 17 -8.28 6.80 -11.84
CA ILE A 17 -8.57 8.12 -11.27
C ILE A 17 -7.55 8.40 -10.17
N CYS A 18 -6.52 9.18 -10.49
CA CYS A 18 -5.53 9.71 -9.56
C CYS A 18 -6.21 10.76 -8.68
N ASN A 19 -6.65 10.35 -7.49
CA ASN A 19 -7.39 11.21 -6.56
C ASN A 19 -6.48 11.64 -5.39
N GLY A 20 -5.31 12.20 -5.73
CA GLY A 20 -4.51 13.02 -4.82
C GLY A 20 -4.89 14.48 -5.04
N GLN A 21 -5.53 15.12 -4.06
CA GLN A 21 -5.84 16.54 -4.16
C GLN A 21 -4.53 17.33 -4.13
N GLN A 22 -4.07 17.78 -5.30
CA GLN A 22 -3.01 18.77 -5.44
C GLN A 22 -3.46 20.07 -4.78
N LYS A 23 -2.97 20.35 -3.56
CA LYS A 23 -3.02 21.70 -3.00
C LYS A 23 -1.78 22.44 -3.46
N THR A 24 -1.99 23.52 -4.23
CA THR A 24 -0.95 24.51 -4.54
C THR A 24 -0.33 25.01 -3.24
N LEU A 25 1.00 25.04 -3.15
CA LEU A 25 1.72 25.60 -2.01
C LEU A 25 1.25 27.03 -1.77
N PRO A 26 0.86 27.43 -0.54
CA PRO A 26 0.67 28.85 -0.24
C PRO A 26 2.05 29.54 -0.34
N PRO A 27 2.29 30.40 -1.36
CA PRO A 27 3.63 30.94 -1.66
C PRO A 27 4.21 31.76 -0.51
N GLU A 28 3.35 32.33 0.33
CA GLU A 28 3.74 33.20 1.45
C GLU A 28 4.30 32.43 2.67
N LYS A 29 4.18 31.10 2.74
CA LYS A 29 4.42 30.34 3.99
C LYS A 29 5.59 29.36 3.99
N ILE A 30 6.13 28.97 2.82
CA ILE A 30 7.21 27.98 2.71
C ILE A 30 8.30 28.56 1.80
N THR A 31 9.47 28.83 2.38
CA THR A 31 10.64 29.38 1.66
C THR A 31 11.76 28.36 1.60
N ALA A 32 12.62 28.43 0.57
CA ALA A 32 13.80 27.58 0.46
C ALA A 32 14.73 27.71 1.69
N GLU A 33 14.82 28.92 2.26
CA GLU A 33 15.59 29.19 3.48
C GLU A 33 15.05 28.43 4.70
N GLN A 34 13.73 28.34 4.85
CA GLN A 34 13.10 27.55 5.90
C GLN A 34 13.33 26.04 5.70
N LEU A 35 13.21 25.56 4.46
CA LEU A 35 13.50 24.15 4.14
C LEU A 35 14.94 23.79 4.48
N HIS A 36 15.90 24.64 4.11
CA HIS A 36 17.29 24.46 4.49
C HIS A 36 17.51 24.50 6.00
N LEU A 37 16.90 25.46 6.68
CA LEU A 37 17.04 25.61 8.12
C LEU A 37 16.57 24.35 8.85
N PHE A 38 15.36 23.87 8.57
CA PHE A 38 14.80 22.72 9.27
C PHE A 38 15.39 21.38 8.81
N ALA A 39 15.97 21.30 7.61
CA ALA A 39 16.83 20.19 7.21
C ALA A 39 18.08 20.11 8.09
N LYS A 40 18.72 21.24 8.42
CA LYS A 40 19.87 21.25 9.35
C LYS A 40 19.47 20.76 10.75
N TYR A 41 18.31 21.17 11.28
CA TYR A 41 17.81 20.62 12.55
C TYR A 41 17.61 19.10 12.49
N ALA A 42 17.05 18.58 11.39
CA ALA A 42 16.86 17.16 11.18
C ALA A 42 18.21 16.40 11.11
N GLU A 43 19.17 16.87 10.32
CA GLU A 43 20.51 16.26 10.22
C GLU A 43 21.29 16.36 11.54
N ARG A 44 21.10 17.46 12.29
CA ARG A 44 21.75 17.65 13.58
C ARG A 44 21.35 16.55 14.57
N ALA A 45 20.15 15.96 14.46
CA ALA A 45 19.73 14.83 15.29
C ALA A 45 20.63 13.59 15.17
N TYR A 46 21.43 13.46 14.11
CA TYR A 46 22.41 12.38 13.95
C TYR A 46 23.73 12.61 14.69
N CYS A 47 23.98 13.82 15.19
CA CYS A 47 25.24 14.16 15.83
C CYS A 47 25.29 13.70 17.29
N GLU A 48 26.15 12.73 17.60
CA GLU A 48 26.26 12.13 18.94
C GLU A 48 26.54 13.14 20.05
N LYS A 49 27.32 14.19 19.76
CA LYS A 49 27.65 15.27 20.71
C LYS A 49 26.40 15.93 21.31
N ILE A 50 25.28 15.96 20.59
CA ILE A 50 24.02 16.52 21.11
C ILE A 50 23.52 15.74 22.30
N TYR A 51 23.71 14.42 22.32
CA TYR A 51 23.17 13.56 23.36
C TYR A 51 24.10 13.47 24.58
N SER A 52 25.36 13.88 24.45
CA SER A 52 26.35 13.93 25.54
C SER A 52 26.58 15.32 26.14
N GLN A 53 26.33 16.41 25.41
CA GLN A 53 26.53 17.77 25.96
C GLN A 53 25.55 18.11 27.11
N PRO A 54 25.78 19.16 27.93
CA PRO A 54 24.77 19.64 28.89
C PRO A 54 23.56 20.30 28.19
N LEU A 55 22.39 20.26 28.84
CA LEU A 55 21.20 21.03 28.42
C LEU A 55 21.45 22.53 28.59
N GLY A 56 20.73 23.36 27.84
CA GLY A 56 20.90 24.82 27.78
C GLY A 56 22.10 25.28 26.95
N LYS A 57 22.92 24.36 26.43
CA LYS A 57 24.01 24.70 25.51
C LYS A 57 23.49 24.95 24.09
N PRO A 58 24.17 25.80 23.30
CA PRO A 58 23.85 26.02 21.90
C PRO A 58 23.80 24.70 21.12
N LEU A 59 22.84 24.61 20.19
CA LEU A 59 22.67 23.48 19.27
C LEU A 59 23.90 23.32 18.37
N CYS A 60 24.45 24.45 17.94
CA CYS A 60 25.57 24.55 17.03
C CYS A 60 26.39 25.79 17.47
N PRO A 61 27.52 25.63 18.18
CA PRO A 61 28.33 26.77 18.59
C PRO A 61 28.91 27.45 17.36
N GLU A 62 28.63 28.74 17.15
CA GLU A 62 29.25 29.49 16.05
C GLU A 62 30.77 29.52 16.25
N GLY A 63 31.52 29.02 15.27
CA GLY A 63 32.97 29.13 15.25
C GLY A 63 33.44 30.59 15.16
N SER A 64 34.76 30.79 15.09
CA SER A 64 35.38 32.13 15.05
C SER A 64 34.96 33.00 13.84
N GLU A 65 34.37 32.42 12.79
CA GLU A 65 33.81 33.13 11.63
C GLU A 65 32.32 32.75 11.38
N PRO A 66 31.35 33.46 11.99
CA PRO A 66 29.91 33.15 11.86
C PRO A 66 29.37 33.14 10.42
N ALA A 67 29.95 33.97 9.54
CA ALA A 67 29.52 34.09 8.15
C ALA A 67 29.87 32.86 7.28
N LYS A 68 30.89 32.08 7.67
CA LYS A 68 31.32 30.85 6.97
C LYS A 68 30.95 29.57 7.73
N SER A 69 30.38 29.68 8.93
CA SER A 69 30.02 28.52 9.75
C SER A 69 28.89 27.71 9.10
N LYS A 70 29.03 26.38 9.12
CA LYS A 70 27.98 25.42 8.73
C LYS A 70 26.72 25.59 9.60
N CYS A 71 26.86 26.16 10.81
CA CYS A 71 25.78 26.51 11.74
C CYS A 71 24.93 27.73 11.33
N LYS A 72 25.28 28.46 10.25
CA LYS A 72 24.54 29.65 9.79
C LYS A 72 23.03 29.40 9.73
N GLY A 73 22.26 30.23 10.45
CA GLY A 73 20.79 30.17 10.53
C GLY A 73 20.25 29.45 11.78
N LEU A 74 21.01 28.53 12.40
CA LEU A 74 20.62 27.84 13.63
C LEU A 74 20.69 28.77 14.86
N GLY A 75 21.48 29.86 14.78
CA GLY A 75 21.48 30.98 15.72
C GLY A 75 21.66 30.58 17.19
N ASN A 76 20.88 31.24 18.06
CA ASN A 76 20.90 31.06 19.53
C ASN A 76 20.11 29.84 20.02
N ALA A 77 19.71 28.92 19.13
CA ALA A 77 18.92 27.76 19.53
C ALA A 77 19.65 26.92 20.57
N ALA A 78 19.04 26.73 21.75
CA ALA A 78 19.61 25.97 22.85
C ALA A 78 18.85 24.66 23.03
N ILE A 79 19.58 23.57 23.27
CA ILE A 79 18.97 22.24 23.50
C ILE A 79 18.39 22.20 24.91
N VAL A 80 17.07 22.06 25.02
CA VAL A 80 16.35 22.09 26.30
C VAL A 80 15.92 20.70 26.78
N HIS A 81 15.60 19.79 25.86
CA HIS A 81 15.15 18.42 26.19
C HIS A 81 15.69 17.38 25.21
N ARG A 82 15.71 16.12 25.64
CA ARG A 82 16.10 14.95 24.85
C ARG A 82 15.11 13.82 25.07
N PHE A 83 14.84 13.08 24.02
CA PHE A 83 13.89 11.98 24.03
C PHE A 83 14.62 10.68 23.68
N LYS A 84 14.32 9.64 24.44
CA LYS A 84 14.83 8.28 24.25
C LYS A 84 13.65 7.32 24.24
N TYR A 85 13.82 6.22 23.52
CA TYR A 85 12.89 5.11 23.44
C TYR A 85 13.52 3.87 24.11
N GLU A 86 12.74 3.05 24.82
CA GLU A 86 13.29 1.99 25.70
C GLU A 86 13.88 0.79 24.95
N TRP A 87 13.37 0.44 23.76
CA TRP A 87 13.66 -0.84 23.10
C TRP A 87 14.56 -0.72 21.86
N GLY A 88 15.25 0.41 21.66
CA GLY A 88 16.11 0.63 20.49
C GLY A 88 16.72 2.03 20.42
N ASN A 89 17.23 2.42 19.24
CA ASN A 89 17.82 3.74 19.03
C ASN A 89 16.98 4.59 18.06
N VAL A 90 16.19 5.53 18.60
CA VAL A 90 15.71 6.69 17.86
C VAL A 90 15.76 7.91 18.78
N PRO A 91 16.90 8.61 18.82
CA PRO A 91 17.05 9.75 19.71
C PRO A 91 16.41 11.00 19.10
N GLY A 92 15.72 11.76 19.94
CA GLY A 92 15.12 13.05 19.59
C GLY A 92 15.60 14.15 20.53
N TYR A 93 15.45 15.40 20.11
CA TYR A 93 15.75 16.54 20.96
C TYR A 93 14.77 17.69 20.74
N MET A 94 14.69 18.59 21.71
CA MET A 94 13.95 19.84 21.63
C MET A 94 14.90 21.00 21.84
N THR A 95 14.73 22.05 21.04
CA THR A 95 15.44 23.33 21.19
C THR A 95 14.48 24.49 21.32
N THR A 96 14.96 25.55 21.96
CA THR A 96 14.28 26.84 22.00
C THR A 96 15.22 27.92 21.47
N ASP A 97 14.67 28.84 20.68
CA ASP A 97 15.28 30.10 20.29
C ASP A 97 14.31 31.20 20.75
N ALA A 98 14.64 31.82 21.89
CA ALA A 98 13.77 32.79 22.56
C ALA A 98 13.58 34.06 21.71
N ASP A 99 14.63 34.50 21.02
CA ASP A 99 14.63 35.71 20.20
C ASP A 99 13.67 35.55 19.01
N LYS A 100 13.66 34.36 18.41
CA LYS A 100 12.76 34.03 17.28
C LYS A 100 11.39 33.49 17.71
N LYS A 101 11.14 33.35 19.02
CA LYS A 101 9.98 32.63 19.57
C LYS A 101 9.75 31.27 18.89
N LEU A 102 10.83 30.51 18.71
CA LEU A 102 10.82 29.26 17.96
C LEU A 102 11.15 28.08 18.88
N ILE A 103 10.35 27.03 18.82
CA ILE A 103 10.64 25.73 19.42
C ILE A 103 10.80 24.72 18.29
N VAL A 104 11.91 23.97 18.27
CA VAL A 104 12.10 22.90 17.28
C VAL A 104 12.22 21.56 17.99
N VAL A 105 11.38 20.60 17.60
CA VAL A 105 11.44 19.19 18.00
C VAL A 105 11.96 18.39 16.81
N ALA A 106 13.13 17.78 16.97
CA ALA A 106 13.80 17.07 15.89
C ALA A 106 14.00 15.60 16.25
N PHE A 107 13.70 14.72 15.30
CA PHE A 107 13.87 13.27 15.43
C PHE A 107 14.93 12.76 14.46
N ARG A 108 15.87 11.96 14.99
CA ARG A 108 16.86 11.25 14.18
C ARG A 108 16.18 10.09 13.45
N GLY A 109 16.62 9.79 12.23
CA GLY A 109 16.34 8.49 11.62
C GLY A 109 17.35 7.42 12.06
N THR A 110 17.39 6.31 11.35
CA THR A 110 18.38 5.26 11.61
C THR A 110 19.73 5.63 10.99
N ASP A 111 20.82 5.14 11.58
CA ASP A 111 22.17 5.39 11.08
C ASP A 111 22.37 4.96 9.63
N LYS A 112 23.11 5.77 8.87
CA LYS A 112 23.44 5.52 7.45
C LYS A 112 24.14 4.16 7.24
N LYS A 113 24.91 3.70 8.24
CA LYS A 113 25.58 2.38 8.26
C LYS A 113 24.63 1.20 8.48
N SER A 114 23.39 1.47 8.89
CA SER A 114 22.37 0.49 9.23
C SER A 114 21.12 0.61 8.34
N MET A 115 21.23 1.26 7.18
CA MET A 115 20.13 1.41 6.22
C MET A 115 19.52 0.06 5.80
N ALA A 116 20.34 -1.00 5.74
CA ALA A 116 19.86 -2.37 5.53
C ALA A 116 18.87 -2.83 6.62
N ASN A 117 19.13 -2.48 7.89
CA ASN A 117 18.28 -2.86 9.02
C ASN A 117 16.94 -2.11 9.03
N ILE A 118 16.87 -0.86 8.54
CA ILE A 118 15.61 -0.12 8.37
C ILE A 118 14.66 -0.90 7.47
N MET A 119 15.22 -1.51 6.43
CA MET A 119 14.48 -2.12 5.34
C MET A 119 13.77 -3.41 5.76
N VAL A 120 14.39 -4.19 6.65
CA VAL A 120 13.81 -5.36 7.32
C VAL A 120 12.80 -4.94 8.39
N ASP A 121 12.97 -3.79 9.03
CA ASP A 121 12.09 -3.31 10.10
C ASP A 121 10.82 -2.59 9.58
N LEU A 122 10.75 -2.35 8.26
CA LEU A 122 9.55 -1.91 7.54
C LEU A 122 8.53 -3.04 7.30
N THR A 123 8.83 -4.28 7.70
CA THR A 123 7.92 -5.46 7.77
C THR A 123 6.71 -5.29 8.71
N LYS A 124 6.64 -4.15 9.39
CA LYS A 124 5.75 -3.89 10.51
C LYS A 124 4.33 -3.52 10.06
N ILE A 125 3.37 -4.31 10.56
CA ILE A 125 1.93 -4.32 10.28
C ILE A 125 1.27 -2.94 10.47
N GLU A 126 0.23 -2.64 9.71
CA GLU A 126 -0.67 -1.51 9.94
C GLU A 126 -1.33 -1.61 11.32
N VAL A 127 -1.13 -0.61 12.18
CA VAL A 127 -1.76 -0.54 13.51
C VAL A 127 -2.65 0.68 13.62
N ARG A 128 -3.72 0.57 14.42
CA ARG A 128 -4.59 1.71 14.71
C ARG A 128 -3.76 2.80 15.37
N SER A 129 -4.00 4.05 15.00
CA SER A 129 -3.30 5.22 15.53
C SER A 129 -3.68 5.52 16.99
N ILE A 130 -3.36 4.62 17.92
CA ILE A 130 -3.73 4.74 19.33
C ILE A 130 -2.52 5.27 20.12
N PHE A 131 -2.68 6.45 20.71
CA PHE A 131 -1.70 7.04 21.62
C PHE A 131 -2.39 7.39 22.93
N ASN A 132 -1.79 7.03 24.08
CA ASN A 132 -2.37 7.24 25.41
C ASN A 132 -3.83 6.75 25.52
N ASN A 133 -4.10 5.54 25.02
CA ASN A 133 -5.42 4.88 24.99
C ASN A 133 -6.50 5.64 24.22
N ARG A 134 -6.13 6.54 23.30
CA ARG A 134 -7.07 7.26 22.44
C ARG A 134 -6.64 7.14 20.99
N GLU A 135 -7.62 6.91 20.13
CA GLU A 135 -7.42 6.94 18.69
C GLU A 135 -7.17 8.40 18.24
N LEU A 136 -6.12 8.62 17.46
CA LEU A 136 -5.73 9.93 16.95
C LEU A 136 -6.76 10.48 15.96
N CYS A 137 -7.25 9.62 15.05
CA CYS A 137 -8.30 9.94 14.09
C CYS A 137 -9.06 8.68 13.66
N GLU A 138 -10.33 8.84 13.29
CA GLU A 138 -11.21 7.73 12.93
C GLU A 138 -10.72 7.01 11.66
N GLY A 139 -10.59 5.69 11.72
CA GLY A 139 -10.16 4.88 10.57
C GLY A 139 -8.68 5.02 10.20
N CYS A 140 -7.89 5.67 11.07
CA CYS A 140 -6.47 5.90 10.83
C CYS A 140 -5.60 4.69 11.18
N TRP A 141 -4.79 4.28 10.21
CA TRP A 141 -3.80 3.23 10.33
C TRP A 141 -2.41 3.81 10.08
N LEU A 142 -1.45 3.40 10.90
CA LEU A 142 -0.06 3.83 10.87
C LEU A 142 0.87 2.62 10.76
N HIS A 143 2.08 2.84 10.25
CA HIS A 143 3.14 1.85 10.34
C HIS A 143 3.50 1.57 11.81
N SER A 144 3.52 0.29 12.21
CA SER A 144 3.75 -0.06 13.62
C SER A 144 5.15 0.29 14.11
N GLY A 145 6.18 0.27 13.25
CA GLY A 145 7.53 0.68 13.65
C GLY A 145 7.58 2.14 14.08
N PHE A 146 7.00 3.02 13.26
CA PHE A 146 6.95 4.46 13.56
C PHE A 146 6.05 4.75 14.76
N THR A 147 4.93 4.04 14.85
CA THR A 147 3.97 4.18 15.95
C THR A 147 4.60 3.78 17.28
N SER A 148 5.25 2.62 17.35
CA SER A 148 5.95 2.18 18.56
C SER A 148 7.02 3.17 18.97
N ALA A 149 7.86 3.63 18.03
CA ALA A 149 8.91 4.60 18.32
C ALA A 149 8.36 5.90 18.94
N PHE A 150 7.25 6.43 18.42
CA PHE A 150 6.66 7.63 18.97
C PHE A 150 5.86 7.36 20.27
N THR A 151 5.27 6.19 20.45
CA THR A 151 4.40 5.89 21.59
C THR A 151 5.12 6.13 22.92
N ASP A 152 6.33 5.59 23.11
CA ASP A 152 7.06 5.78 24.37
C ASP A 152 7.52 7.23 24.59
N MET A 153 7.75 7.98 23.50
CA MET A 153 8.17 9.38 23.56
C MET A 153 7.00 10.37 23.65
N SER A 154 5.78 9.95 23.32
CA SER A 154 4.62 10.85 23.14
C SER A 154 4.33 11.69 24.38
N THR A 155 4.36 11.07 25.57
CA THR A 155 4.08 11.74 26.84
C THR A 155 5.21 12.69 27.27
N PRO A 156 6.50 12.28 27.27
CA PRO A 156 7.62 13.20 27.50
C PRO A 156 7.60 14.42 26.56
N VAL A 157 7.44 14.19 25.24
CA VAL A 157 7.41 15.26 24.25
C VAL A 157 6.25 16.23 24.50
N GLU A 158 5.04 15.73 24.79
CA GLU A 158 3.89 16.57 25.12
C GLU A 158 4.15 17.43 26.36
N ASN A 159 4.65 16.82 27.43
CA ASN A 159 4.88 17.51 28.70
C ASN A 159 5.99 18.56 28.59
N ASP A 160 7.08 18.24 27.92
CA ASP A 160 8.20 19.15 27.77
C ASP A 160 7.88 20.30 26.81
N LEU A 161 7.13 20.04 25.74
CA LEU A 161 6.63 21.12 24.87
C LEU A 161 5.72 22.07 25.65
N ARG A 162 4.83 21.55 26.48
CA ARG A 162 3.94 22.37 27.34
C ARG A 162 4.76 23.28 28.25
N LYS A 163 5.81 22.75 28.91
CA LYS A 163 6.71 23.52 29.78
C LYS A 163 7.38 24.67 29.03
N GLU A 164 7.94 24.41 27.84
CA GLU A 164 8.64 25.44 27.07
C GLU A 164 7.69 26.48 26.48
N LEU A 165 6.51 26.06 26.03
CA LEU A 165 5.44 26.96 25.60
C LEU A 165 4.99 27.91 26.72
N ASP A 166 4.85 27.38 27.94
CA ASP A 166 4.46 28.17 29.12
C ASP A 166 5.55 29.18 29.50
N LYS A 167 6.84 28.77 29.45
CA LYS A 167 7.98 29.67 29.67
C LYS A 167 8.04 30.81 28.64
N MET A 168 7.72 30.52 27.38
CA MET A 168 7.77 31.50 26.27
C MET A 168 6.48 32.32 26.13
N GLY A 169 5.48 32.08 26.98
CA GLY A 169 4.22 32.83 26.99
C GLY A 169 3.23 32.50 25.88
N ARG A 170 3.39 31.34 25.20
CA ARG A 170 2.56 30.74 24.13
C ARG A 170 2.26 31.60 22.88
N LYS A 171 1.88 32.86 23.06
CA LYS A 171 1.43 33.78 22.02
C LYS A 171 2.57 34.12 21.06
N GLY A 172 2.36 33.78 19.79
CA GLY A 172 3.32 34.00 18.72
C GLY A 172 4.52 33.04 18.76
N VAL A 173 4.46 31.98 19.57
CA VAL A 173 5.46 30.92 19.53
C VAL A 173 5.16 30.00 18.36
N ARG A 174 6.15 29.82 17.48
CA ARG A 174 6.10 28.86 16.39
C ARG A 174 6.76 27.57 16.85
N VAL A 175 6.07 26.45 16.72
CA VAL A 175 6.66 25.13 16.96
C VAL A 175 6.93 24.47 15.62
N VAL A 176 8.08 23.83 15.47
CA VAL A 176 8.44 23.09 14.27
C VAL A 176 8.84 21.68 14.66
N VAL A 177 8.20 20.69 14.04
CA VAL A 177 8.53 19.28 14.19
C VAL A 177 9.21 18.83 12.90
N THR A 178 10.42 18.29 13.02
CA THR A 178 11.26 17.98 11.86
C THR A 178 12.00 16.65 12.01
N GLY A 179 12.37 16.04 10.89
CA GLY A 179 13.16 14.83 10.88
C GLY A 179 13.50 14.37 9.47
N HIS A 180 14.53 13.53 9.38
CA HIS A 180 14.99 12.93 8.13
C HIS A 180 14.79 11.41 8.16
N SER A 181 14.49 10.78 7.02
CA SER A 181 14.31 9.33 6.91
C SER A 181 13.20 8.83 7.86
N LEU A 182 13.46 7.77 8.63
CA LEU A 182 12.63 7.31 9.74
C LEU A 182 12.23 8.46 10.70
N GLY A 183 13.12 9.41 10.95
CA GLY A 183 12.83 10.58 11.78
C GLY A 183 11.78 11.49 11.15
N GLY A 184 11.68 11.55 9.82
CA GLY A 184 10.63 12.29 9.11
C GLY A 184 9.25 11.65 9.29
N ALA A 185 9.17 10.32 9.31
CA ALA A 185 7.94 9.61 9.60
C ALA A 185 7.46 9.85 11.04
N ILE A 186 8.38 9.79 12.01
CA ILE A 186 8.09 10.08 13.41
C ILE A 186 7.70 11.54 13.60
N ALA A 187 8.38 12.48 12.94
CA ALA A 187 8.04 13.89 12.95
C ALA A 187 6.61 14.14 12.43
N THR A 188 6.18 13.40 11.41
CA THR A 188 4.82 13.47 10.86
C THR A 188 3.78 13.00 11.89
N ILE A 189 3.99 11.85 12.53
CA ILE A 189 3.11 11.34 13.59
C ILE A 189 3.09 12.31 14.78
N ALA A 190 4.26 12.72 15.26
CA ALA A 190 4.43 13.59 16.42
C ALA A 190 3.78 14.95 16.19
N GLY A 191 3.99 15.57 15.03
CA GLY A 191 3.37 16.85 14.68
C GLY A 191 1.85 16.77 14.64
N ALA A 192 1.29 15.73 14.01
CA ALA A 192 -0.15 15.49 13.94
C ALA A 192 -0.76 15.29 15.34
N TYR A 193 -0.08 14.52 16.18
CA TYR A 193 -0.45 14.32 17.58
C TYR A 193 -0.42 15.64 18.38
N LEU A 194 0.68 16.40 18.30
CA LEU A 194 0.85 17.64 19.06
C LEU A 194 -0.15 18.71 18.62
N ARG A 195 -0.49 18.80 17.33
CA ARG A 195 -1.56 19.70 16.84
C ARG A 195 -2.91 19.41 17.48
N THR A 196 -3.18 18.15 17.81
CA THR A 196 -4.40 17.74 18.52
C THR A 196 -4.35 18.12 20.00
N LYS A 197 -3.15 18.14 20.60
CA LYS A 197 -2.94 18.49 22.03
C LYS A 197 -2.86 19.98 22.30
N PHE A 198 -2.42 20.75 21.30
CA PHE A 198 -2.20 22.19 21.39
C PHE A 198 -2.91 22.90 20.23
N PRO A 199 -4.25 22.91 20.20
CA PRO A 199 -5.02 23.48 19.08
C PRO A 199 -4.75 24.98 18.87
N ASP A 200 -4.36 25.70 19.94
CA ASP A 200 -4.09 27.14 19.91
C ASP A 200 -2.64 27.49 19.52
N VAL A 201 -1.80 26.49 19.23
CA VAL A 201 -0.38 26.67 18.90
C VAL A 201 -0.17 26.36 17.42
N TRP A 202 0.62 27.20 16.75
CA TRP A 202 1.02 26.98 15.36
C TRP A 202 2.19 25.98 15.31
N ILE A 203 1.93 24.77 14.80
CA ILE A 203 2.90 23.66 14.76
C ILE A 203 3.14 23.23 13.32
N ASP A 204 4.32 23.52 12.78
CA ASP A 204 4.70 23.08 11.43
C ASP A 204 5.37 21.71 11.44
N ILE A 205 5.21 20.96 10.35
CA ILE A 205 5.81 19.65 10.12
C ILE A 205 6.68 19.75 8.87
N TYR A 206 7.97 19.45 9.01
CA TYR A 206 8.93 19.38 7.90
C TYR A 206 9.57 17.98 7.88
N ALA A 207 9.17 17.16 6.91
CA ALA A 207 9.62 15.79 6.81
C ALA A 207 10.53 15.60 5.58
N TYR A 208 11.81 15.25 5.78
CA TYR A 208 12.81 15.12 4.71
C TYR A 208 13.06 13.65 4.39
N GLY A 209 13.00 13.26 3.12
CA GLY A 209 13.21 11.86 2.71
C GLY A 209 12.27 10.89 3.43
N SER A 210 11.09 11.35 3.84
CA SER A 210 10.20 10.57 4.70
C SER A 210 9.58 9.40 3.93
N PRO A 211 9.52 8.20 4.52
CA PRO A 211 8.68 7.12 4.02
C PRO A 211 7.19 7.46 4.20
N ARG A 212 6.31 6.66 3.58
CA ARG A 212 4.87 6.73 3.82
C ARG A 212 4.56 6.28 5.24
N VAL A 213 3.67 6.98 5.92
CA VAL A 213 3.51 6.85 7.38
C VAL A 213 2.26 6.06 7.75
N GLY A 214 1.18 6.27 7.01
CA GLY A 214 -0.12 5.69 7.31
C GLY A 214 -1.06 5.72 6.11
N ASN A 215 -2.31 5.33 6.36
CA ASN A 215 -3.33 5.23 5.33
C ASN A 215 -3.91 6.59 4.89
N LYS A 216 -4.80 6.57 3.89
CA LYS A 216 -5.44 7.79 3.38
C LYS A 216 -6.23 8.57 4.45
N ALA A 217 -6.85 7.88 5.40
CA ALA A 217 -7.56 8.54 6.50
C ALA A 217 -6.59 9.36 7.37
N PHE A 218 -5.41 8.81 7.67
CA PHE A 218 -4.38 9.54 8.41
C PHE A 218 -3.84 10.74 7.64
N THR A 219 -3.55 10.61 6.35
CA THR A 219 -3.03 11.74 5.57
C THR A 219 -4.05 12.85 5.39
N ASN A 220 -5.31 12.50 5.13
CA ASN A 220 -6.42 13.47 5.15
C ASN A 220 -6.51 14.19 6.50
N PHE A 221 -6.44 13.45 7.61
CA PHE A 221 -6.46 14.03 8.95
C PHE A 221 -5.33 15.06 9.14
N VAL A 222 -4.09 14.74 8.74
CA VAL A 222 -2.96 15.67 8.85
C VAL A 222 -3.16 16.91 7.98
N GLU A 223 -3.72 16.76 6.78
CA GLU A 223 -3.97 17.86 5.83
C GLU A 223 -5.14 18.77 6.21
N GLU A 224 -6.09 18.25 6.98
CA GLU A 224 -7.23 19.01 7.50
C GLU A 224 -6.89 19.85 8.73
N GLN A 225 -5.77 19.55 9.41
CA GLN A 225 -5.29 20.34 10.54
C GLN A 225 -4.79 21.72 10.10
N LYS A 226 -5.53 22.77 10.49
CA LYS A 226 -5.28 24.16 10.08
C LYS A 226 -4.29 24.93 10.95
N ASN A 227 -3.90 24.38 12.10
CA ASN A 227 -2.99 25.00 13.07
C ASN A 227 -1.51 24.73 12.77
N GLY A 228 -1.13 24.79 11.49
CA GLY A 228 0.23 24.56 11.05
C GLY A 228 0.35 24.32 9.55
N VAL A 229 1.59 24.31 9.06
CA VAL A 229 1.94 23.89 7.70
C VAL A 229 2.56 22.49 7.75
N THR A 230 2.18 21.63 6.81
CA THR A 230 2.82 20.33 6.61
C THR A 230 3.59 20.37 5.30
N VAL A 231 4.85 19.92 5.29
CA VAL A 231 5.66 19.84 4.08
C VAL A 231 6.46 18.54 4.10
N ARG A 232 6.38 17.80 2.99
CA ARG A 232 7.25 16.66 2.73
C ARG A 232 8.26 17.04 1.65
N VAL A 233 9.54 16.90 1.95
CA VAL A 233 10.64 17.23 1.05
C VAL A 233 11.25 15.95 0.50
N THR A 234 11.32 15.85 -0.82
CA THR A 234 11.91 14.72 -1.55
C THR A 234 13.02 15.20 -2.48
N LYS A 235 13.95 14.32 -2.81
CA LYS A 235 15.10 14.63 -3.66
C LYS A 235 15.36 13.49 -4.63
N LYS A 236 15.68 13.84 -5.88
CA LYS A 236 16.14 12.91 -6.92
C LYS A 236 15.28 11.64 -6.95
N SER A 237 15.93 10.50 -6.84
CA SER A 237 15.40 9.16 -6.88
C SER A 237 15.54 8.47 -5.52
N ASP A 238 15.34 9.23 -4.43
CA ASP A 238 15.41 8.71 -3.06
C ASP A 238 14.45 7.53 -2.86
N PHE A 239 15.02 6.34 -2.68
CA PHE A 239 14.26 5.12 -2.53
C PHE A 239 13.36 5.08 -1.28
N VAL A 240 13.79 5.66 -0.16
CA VAL A 240 13.04 5.59 1.13
C VAL A 240 11.69 6.29 1.03
N THR A 241 11.59 7.30 0.18
CA THR A 241 10.33 7.98 -0.08
C THR A 241 9.32 7.06 -0.80
N SER A 242 9.75 5.94 -1.37
CA SER A 242 8.89 4.99 -2.09
C SER A 242 8.33 3.87 -1.21
N ILE A 243 8.69 3.83 0.08
CA ILE A 243 8.31 2.76 1.02
C ILE A 243 7.57 3.30 2.26
N PRO A 244 6.77 2.48 2.97
CA PRO A 244 6.16 1.25 2.47
C PRO A 244 5.38 1.52 1.19
N GLN A 245 5.31 0.51 0.34
CA GLN A 245 4.71 0.70 -0.97
C GLN A 245 3.20 0.80 -0.89
N HIS A 246 2.62 1.71 -1.68
CA HIS A 246 1.18 1.73 -1.90
C HIS A 246 0.82 0.55 -2.80
N VAL A 247 0.13 -0.43 -2.22
CA VAL A 247 -0.45 -1.55 -2.95
C VAL A 247 -1.95 -1.38 -2.82
N PRO A 248 -2.63 -0.85 -3.85
CA PRO A 248 -4.06 -0.60 -3.78
C PRO A 248 -4.77 -1.79 -3.14
N HIS A 249 -5.57 -1.49 -2.11
CA HIS A 249 -6.39 -2.43 -1.35
C HIS A 249 -5.68 -3.46 -0.45
N PHE A 250 -4.37 -3.65 -0.58
CA PHE A 250 -3.58 -4.55 0.26
C PHE A 250 -2.74 -3.81 1.31
N PHE A 251 -2.17 -2.67 0.94
CA PHE A 251 -1.37 -1.79 1.80
C PHE A 251 -1.63 -0.34 1.36
N ASP A 252 -2.50 0.36 2.08
CA ASP A 252 -3.02 1.68 1.65
C ASP A 252 -2.15 2.84 2.15
N TYR A 253 -0.84 2.63 2.28
CA TYR A 253 0.07 3.70 2.68
C TYR A 253 0.02 4.84 1.65
N THR A 254 -0.12 6.08 2.13
CA THR A 254 -0.14 7.29 1.30
C THR A 254 0.79 8.35 1.89
N HIS A 255 1.24 9.29 1.06
CA HIS A 255 2.02 10.43 1.53
C HIS A 255 1.14 11.59 1.98
N ILE A 256 1.69 12.37 2.91
CA ILE A 256 1.18 13.71 3.23
C ILE A 256 1.54 14.70 2.10
N TYR A 257 0.64 15.65 1.83
CA TYR A 257 0.84 16.73 0.86
C TYR A 257 0.97 18.10 1.54
N PRO A 258 1.59 19.09 0.87
CA PRO A 258 2.29 19.00 -0.42
C PRO A 258 3.66 18.32 -0.36
N GLU A 259 4.06 17.75 -1.50
CA GLU A 259 5.42 17.31 -1.78
C GLU A 259 6.22 18.44 -2.43
N VAL A 260 7.40 18.72 -1.89
CA VAL A 260 8.40 19.64 -2.43
C VAL A 260 9.57 18.81 -2.91
N TRP A 261 9.70 18.65 -4.23
CA TRP A 261 10.70 17.79 -4.85
C TRP A 261 11.86 18.59 -5.43
N PHE A 262 13.09 18.13 -5.17
CA PHE A 262 14.30 18.74 -5.70
C PHE A 262 15.03 17.80 -6.67
N LYS A 263 15.20 18.26 -7.91
CA LYS A 263 15.90 17.52 -8.97
C LYS A 263 17.38 17.28 -8.66
N GLU A 264 18.09 18.25 -8.08
CA GLU A 264 19.52 18.13 -7.73
C GLU A 264 19.79 18.22 -6.22
N GLY A 265 18.73 18.14 -5.41
CA GLY A 265 18.74 18.42 -3.98
C GLY A 265 18.63 19.91 -3.66
N LEU A 266 18.65 20.21 -2.36
CA LEU A 266 18.65 21.57 -1.81
C LEU A 266 20.03 22.23 -2.04
N LYS A 267 20.43 22.47 -3.29
CA LYS A 267 21.69 23.13 -3.66
C LYS A 267 21.49 24.54 -4.21
N ASP A 268 20.32 24.79 -4.80
CA ASP A 268 19.95 26.06 -5.39
C ASP A 268 18.55 26.44 -4.88
N VAL A 269 18.46 27.61 -4.23
CA VAL A 269 17.24 28.11 -3.58
C VAL A 269 16.18 28.56 -4.59
N ASP A 270 16.60 28.81 -5.84
CA ASP A 270 15.73 29.29 -6.92
C ASP A 270 15.22 28.15 -7.83
N ALA A 271 15.70 26.92 -7.63
CA ALA A 271 15.36 25.74 -8.45
C ALA A 271 14.24 24.87 -7.84
N PHE A 272 13.29 25.47 -7.11
CA PHE A 272 12.11 24.77 -6.64
C PHE A 272 11.15 24.52 -7.82
N GLU A 273 10.87 23.26 -8.10
CA GLU A 273 9.77 22.86 -8.97
C GLU A 273 8.69 22.22 -8.11
N ASN A 274 7.48 22.79 -8.07
CA ASN A 274 6.31 22.00 -7.70
C ASN A 274 6.07 21.06 -8.86
N PRO A 275 6.37 19.76 -8.73
CA PRO A 275 6.47 18.92 -9.91
C PRO A 275 5.07 18.44 -10.35
N TYR A 276 4.02 19.00 -9.72
CA TYR A 276 2.59 18.86 -9.95
C TYR A 276 1.95 20.15 -10.48
N GLU A 277 2.69 21.26 -10.52
CA GLU A 277 2.24 22.52 -11.09
C GLU A 277 2.22 22.34 -12.62
N ASN A 278 1.01 22.08 -13.16
CA ASN A 278 0.70 21.85 -14.58
C ASN A 278 0.85 20.40 -15.11
N SER A 279 0.98 19.38 -14.27
CA SER A 279 0.82 17.99 -14.74
C SER A 279 -0.65 17.56 -14.69
N ASP A 280 -1.17 17.05 -15.81
CA ASP A 280 -2.43 16.30 -15.82
C ASP A 280 -2.25 15.17 -14.78
N PRO A 281 -3.12 15.08 -13.74
CA PRO A 281 -3.06 14.03 -12.73
C PRO A 281 -2.97 12.62 -13.33
N LYS A 282 -3.34 12.50 -14.60
CA LYS A 282 -3.40 11.28 -15.37
C LYS A 282 -2.16 10.96 -16.22
N LEU A 283 -1.20 11.87 -16.41
CA LEU A 283 0.03 11.62 -17.17
C LEU A 283 1.27 11.78 -16.28
N CYS A 284 1.81 10.66 -15.80
CA CYS A 284 3.15 10.64 -15.23
C CYS A 284 4.19 10.67 -16.35
N SER A 285 4.56 11.88 -16.80
CA SER A 285 5.60 12.10 -17.81
C SER A 285 6.99 11.64 -17.33
N VAL A 286 7.21 11.59 -16.01
CA VAL A 286 8.45 11.09 -15.38
C VAL A 286 8.06 10.21 -14.18
N ARG A 287 8.51 8.95 -14.15
CA ARG A 287 8.43 8.11 -12.94
C ARG A 287 9.41 8.65 -11.90
N ARG A 288 8.94 8.94 -10.69
CA ARG A 288 9.76 9.52 -9.60
C ARG A 288 9.64 8.68 -8.34
N CYS A 289 10.74 8.45 -7.65
CA CYS A 289 10.71 7.74 -6.37
C CYS A 289 9.89 8.56 -5.36
N GLY A 290 8.92 7.91 -4.71
CA GLY A 290 8.14 8.50 -3.62
C GLY A 290 6.98 9.43 -3.95
N SER A 291 6.53 9.48 -5.20
CA SER A 291 5.21 10.03 -5.53
C SER A 291 4.11 8.98 -5.28
N ASP A 292 2.93 9.36 -4.78
CA ASP A 292 1.81 8.40 -4.72
C ASP A 292 1.17 8.17 -6.11
N SER A 293 1.25 9.17 -6.99
CA SER A 293 0.65 9.12 -8.33
C SER A 293 1.65 8.67 -9.40
N CYS A 294 2.93 9.05 -9.26
CA CYS A 294 4.00 8.78 -10.22
C CYS A 294 5.16 7.95 -9.65
N GLY A 295 4.94 7.33 -8.49
CA GLY A 295 5.86 6.40 -7.84
C GLY A 295 6.08 5.13 -8.64
N PRO A 296 7.27 4.50 -8.58
CA PRO A 296 7.42 3.12 -9.03
C PRO A 296 6.52 2.22 -8.17
N SER A 297 5.72 1.39 -8.83
CA SER A 297 4.91 0.38 -8.15
C SER A 297 5.76 -0.82 -7.72
N LEU A 298 5.24 -1.71 -6.86
CA LEU A 298 5.87 -2.97 -6.41
C LEU A 298 6.54 -3.81 -7.49
N ILE A 299 6.12 -3.64 -8.73
CA ILE A 299 6.42 -4.52 -9.86
C ILE A 299 7.31 -3.80 -10.88
N ASP A 300 7.74 -2.57 -10.59
CA ASP A 300 8.88 -2.02 -11.33
C ASP A 300 10.11 -2.77 -10.84
N TRP A 301 10.44 -3.90 -11.49
CA TRP A 301 11.71 -4.61 -11.31
C TRP A 301 12.92 -3.69 -11.57
N LYS A 302 12.66 -2.51 -12.15
CA LYS A 302 13.59 -1.41 -12.28
C LYS A 302 13.75 -0.56 -11.02
N LEU A 303 13.17 -0.92 -9.88
CA LEU A 303 13.36 -0.17 -8.64
C LEU A 303 14.85 0.00 -8.30
N SER A 304 15.67 -1.02 -8.54
CA SER A 304 17.14 -1.00 -8.47
C SER A 304 17.83 -0.20 -9.59
N PHE A 305 17.11 0.12 -10.67
CA PHE A 305 17.60 0.91 -11.82
C PHE A 305 17.04 2.35 -11.85
N THR A 306 16.02 2.67 -11.05
CA THR A 306 15.34 3.99 -11.04
C THR A 306 15.41 4.71 -9.70
N CYS A 307 15.51 3.98 -8.59
CA CYS A 307 15.66 4.53 -7.24
C CYS A 307 17.03 4.17 -6.66
N THR A 308 17.62 5.06 -5.84
CA THR A 308 18.95 4.84 -5.25
C THR A 308 18.92 5.14 -3.75
N ALA A 309 19.67 4.38 -2.95
CA ALA A 309 19.83 4.70 -1.53
C ALA A 309 20.83 5.86 -1.34
N GLY A 310 21.76 6.06 -2.28
CA GLY A 310 22.65 7.22 -2.28
C GLY A 310 21.93 8.57 -2.28
N ASP A 311 20.80 8.68 -2.99
CA ASP A 311 19.97 9.90 -3.03
C ASP A 311 19.22 10.18 -1.73
N HIS A 312 19.16 9.22 -0.79
CA HIS A 312 18.55 9.35 0.53
C HIS A 312 19.42 10.17 1.52
N SER A 313 20.40 10.90 1.02
CA SER A 313 21.32 11.69 1.83
C SER A 313 21.52 13.10 1.27
N GLY A 314 22.04 14.00 2.12
CA GLY A 314 22.37 15.37 1.72
C GLY A 314 21.13 16.24 1.52
N TYR A 315 20.09 16.04 2.35
CA TYR A 315 18.92 16.93 2.40
C TYR A 315 19.25 18.29 3.03
N ALA A 316 20.26 18.40 3.89
CA ALA A 316 20.73 19.70 4.40
C ALA A 316 21.93 20.30 3.61
N GLY A 317 22.17 19.82 2.38
CA GLY A 317 23.35 20.22 1.60
C GLY A 317 24.66 19.77 2.24
N ASN A 318 25.66 20.66 2.32
CA ASN A 318 27.01 20.35 2.85
C ASN A 318 27.10 20.43 4.39
N PHE A 319 25.98 20.29 5.11
CA PHE A 319 25.98 20.33 6.58
C PHE A 319 26.62 19.07 7.17
N SER A 320 27.53 19.24 8.13
CA SER A 320 28.21 18.16 8.86
C SER A 320 28.22 18.41 10.37
N CYS A 321 28.39 17.36 11.16
CA CYS A 321 28.37 17.43 12.63
C CYS A 321 29.60 18.14 13.27
N SER A 322 30.63 18.43 12.47
CA SER A 322 31.89 19.09 12.83
C SER A 322 32.05 20.46 12.13
N ASP A 323 32.45 21.47 12.90
CA ASP A 323 32.88 22.80 12.44
C ASP A 323 34.38 22.87 12.11
N ASP A 324 35.12 21.77 12.31
CA ASP A 324 36.55 21.75 12.00
C ASP A 324 36.73 21.82 10.48
N ASN A 325 37.39 22.88 10.02
CA ASN A 325 37.90 23.07 8.64
C ASN A 325 39.01 22.06 8.30
N LYS A 326 38.84 20.78 8.65
CA LYS A 326 39.62 19.72 8.03
C LYS A 326 38.89 19.34 6.76
N GLU A 327 39.47 19.72 5.62
CA GLU A 327 39.22 19.08 4.33
C GLU A 327 39.72 17.62 4.37
N ASP A 328 39.31 16.82 5.34
CA ASP A 328 39.71 15.43 5.46
C ASP A 328 38.55 14.66 6.06
N ASP A 329 37.61 14.32 5.19
CA ASP A 329 37.10 12.97 5.07
C ASP A 329 36.54 12.93 3.65
N GLU A 330 37.29 12.33 2.73
CA GLU A 330 36.68 11.81 1.50
C GLU A 330 35.44 11.05 1.96
N ASP A 331 34.25 11.57 1.63
CA ASP A 331 33.02 10.81 1.66
C ASP A 331 33.37 9.49 0.97
N PRO A 332 33.37 8.33 1.65
CA PRO A 332 33.74 7.07 1.06
C PRO A 332 32.64 6.74 0.06
N ARG A 333 32.78 7.35 -1.11
CA ARG A 333 32.04 7.05 -2.29
C ARG A 333 32.48 5.65 -2.68
N ASP A 334 31.46 4.86 -2.96
CA ASP A 334 31.53 3.81 -3.96
C ASP A 334 31.94 2.40 -3.48
N GLU A 335 31.29 1.89 -2.43
CA GLU A 335 31.09 0.44 -2.27
C GLU A 335 29.68 0.15 -1.74
N THR A 336 28.63 0.34 -2.55
CA THR A 336 27.23 0.01 -2.14
C THR A 336 26.45 -0.82 -3.15
N SER A 337 27.02 -1.20 -4.30
CA SER A 337 26.26 -1.91 -5.33
C SER A 337 25.83 -3.34 -4.92
N GLY A 338 26.57 -3.99 -4.02
CA GLY A 338 26.22 -5.32 -3.49
C GLY A 338 25.11 -5.27 -2.43
N ASP A 339 25.22 -4.33 -1.50
CA ASP A 339 24.28 -4.20 -0.38
C ASP A 339 22.92 -3.67 -0.83
N GLU A 340 22.86 -2.72 -1.78
CA GLU A 340 21.59 -2.17 -2.28
C GLU A 340 20.71 -3.25 -2.95
N LEU A 341 21.30 -4.11 -3.80
CA LEU A 341 20.57 -5.19 -4.48
C LEU A 341 19.98 -6.21 -3.50
N GLN A 342 20.77 -6.60 -2.49
CA GLN A 342 20.31 -7.51 -1.43
C GLN A 342 19.13 -6.91 -0.66
N ILE A 343 19.22 -5.62 -0.35
CA ILE A 343 18.18 -4.87 0.36
C ILE A 343 16.87 -4.79 -0.45
N TYR A 344 16.94 -4.61 -1.77
CA TYR A 344 15.75 -4.67 -2.65
C TYR A 344 15.11 -6.05 -2.70
N GLU A 345 15.92 -7.12 -2.75
CA GLU A 345 15.43 -8.51 -2.74
C GLU A 345 14.75 -8.87 -1.40
N GLU A 346 15.27 -8.36 -0.28
CA GLU A 346 14.69 -8.58 1.05
C GLU A 346 13.30 -7.92 1.20
N ILE A 347 13.10 -6.67 0.77
CA ILE A 347 11.76 -6.05 0.76
C ILE A 347 10.78 -6.87 -0.08
N GLN A 348 11.19 -7.21 -1.30
CA GLN A 348 10.32 -7.95 -2.22
C GLN A 348 9.91 -9.29 -1.59
N THR A 349 10.84 -9.97 -0.92
CA THR A 349 10.59 -11.23 -0.20
C THR A 349 9.59 -11.06 0.94
N VAL A 350 9.71 -9.99 1.74
CA VAL A 350 8.77 -9.70 2.84
C VAL A 350 7.37 -9.42 2.31
N MET A 351 7.25 -8.50 1.34
CA MET A 351 5.95 -8.08 0.80
C MET A 351 5.24 -9.25 0.11
N THR A 352 5.97 -10.04 -0.67
CA THR A 352 5.44 -11.25 -1.30
C THR A 352 5.02 -12.30 -0.28
N LYS A 353 5.74 -12.43 0.84
CA LYS A 353 5.34 -13.30 1.95
C LYS A 353 4.02 -12.85 2.60
N MET A 354 3.86 -11.56 2.90
CA MET A 354 2.61 -11.05 3.49
C MET A 354 1.41 -11.26 2.56
N LEU A 355 1.59 -10.97 1.26
CA LEU A 355 0.56 -11.25 0.24
C LEU A 355 0.25 -12.75 0.16
N ALA A 356 1.27 -13.61 0.19
CA ALA A 356 1.09 -15.05 0.13
C ALA A 356 0.33 -15.59 1.35
N GLU A 357 0.62 -15.12 2.56
CA GLU A 357 -0.13 -15.49 3.78
C GLU A 357 -1.61 -15.12 3.66
N GLN A 358 -1.90 -13.92 3.13
CA GLN A 358 -3.27 -13.48 2.88
C GLN A 358 -3.96 -14.35 1.80
N PHE A 359 -3.24 -14.79 0.78
CA PHE A 359 -3.78 -15.71 -0.22
C PHE A 359 -3.99 -17.12 0.36
N LEU A 360 -3.13 -17.60 1.25
CA LEU A 360 -3.32 -18.91 1.89
C LEU A 360 -4.57 -18.92 2.78
N LEU A 361 -4.91 -17.79 3.42
CA LEU A 361 -6.10 -17.65 4.25
C LEU A 361 -7.39 -18.03 3.51
N PHE A 362 -7.55 -17.62 2.25
CA PHE A 362 -8.76 -17.91 1.47
C PHE A 362 -8.64 -19.13 0.55
N ALA A 363 -7.43 -19.68 0.36
CA ALA A 363 -7.18 -20.82 -0.51
C ALA A 363 -7.92 -22.08 -0.05
N ALA A 364 -7.89 -22.37 1.26
CA ALA A 364 -8.56 -23.54 1.82
C ALA A 364 -10.09 -23.46 1.65
N HIS A 365 -10.67 -22.27 1.89
CA HIS A 365 -12.09 -22.00 1.69
C HIS A 365 -12.49 -22.12 0.21
N ALA A 366 -11.64 -21.68 -0.72
CA ALA A 366 -11.89 -21.78 -2.15
C ALA A 366 -11.95 -23.23 -2.66
N VAL A 367 -11.07 -24.10 -2.15
CA VAL A 367 -10.86 -25.44 -2.70
C VAL A 367 -11.68 -26.52 -2.02
N GLN A 368 -11.83 -26.45 -0.70
CA GLN A 368 -12.54 -27.47 0.06
C GLN A 368 -13.99 -27.02 0.29
N PRO A 369 -14.99 -27.64 -0.38
CA PRO A 369 -16.38 -27.27 -0.15
C PRO A 369 -16.73 -27.45 1.32
N ALA A 370 -16.40 -28.58 1.95
CA ALA A 370 -16.69 -28.76 3.37
C ALA A 370 -15.55 -28.32 4.31
N TYR A 371 -14.90 -27.17 4.05
CA TYR A 371 -13.86 -26.67 4.96
C TYR A 371 -14.42 -26.46 6.37
N LYS A 372 -13.60 -26.76 7.39
CA LYS A 372 -14.00 -26.68 8.81
C LYS A 372 -14.50 -25.27 9.14
N GLY A 373 -15.74 -25.17 9.65
CA GLY A 373 -16.37 -23.89 9.98
C GLY A 373 -17.08 -23.19 8.81
N SER A 374 -17.17 -23.82 7.63
CA SER A 374 -18.04 -23.36 6.55
C SER A 374 -19.41 -24.04 6.60
N GLU A 375 -20.47 -23.29 6.31
CA GLU A 375 -21.86 -23.77 6.25
C GLU A 375 -22.46 -23.47 4.87
N ARG A 376 -23.45 -24.24 4.41
CA ARG A 376 -24.17 -23.89 3.18
C ARG A 376 -25.03 -22.66 3.42
N LEU A 377 -24.99 -21.68 2.53
CA LEU A 377 -25.73 -20.43 2.70
C LEU A 377 -27.25 -20.67 2.86
N CYS A 378 -27.80 -21.62 2.11
CA CYS A 378 -29.21 -22.01 2.23
C CYS A 378 -29.57 -22.57 3.63
N ASP A 379 -28.66 -23.32 4.27
CA ASP A 379 -28.88 -23.85 5.62
C ASP A 379 -28.82 -22.74 6.68
N VAL A 380 -27.84 -21.85 6.57
CA VAL A 380 -27.69 -20.71 7.50
C VAL A 380 -28.92 -19.79 7.46
N LEU A 381 -29.44 -19.53 6.26
CA LEU A 381 -30.66 -18.75 6.08
C LEU A 381 -31.87 -19.48 6.68
N ARG A 382 -32.03 -20.78 6.40
CA ARG A 382 -33.12 -21.60 6.94
C ARG A 382 -33.12 -21.62 8.46
N LEU A 383 -31.96 -21.83 9.08
CA LEU A 383 -31.79 -21.82 10.54
C LEU A 383 -32.08 -20.44 11.15
N SER A 384 -31.96 -19.37 10.36
CA SER A 384 -32.30 -18.00 10.77
C SER A 384 -33.76 -17.62 10.46
N GLY A 385 -34.63 -18.59 10.20
CA GLY A 385 -36.08 -18.37 9.97
C GLY A 385 -36.43 -17.90 8.55
N ASN A 386 -35.51 -18.03 7.58
CA ASN A 386 -35.72 -17.61 6.20
C ASN A 386 -36.07 -18.78 5.26
N PRO A 387 -36.66 -18.50 4.07
CA PRO A 387 -36.96 -19.54 3.09
C PRO A 387 -35.69 -20.29 2.63
N HIS A 388 -35.80 -21.61 2.48
CA HIS A 388 -34.74 -22.42 1.88
C HIS A 388 -34.73 -22.21 0.36
N VAL A 389 -33.59 -21.78 -0.18
CA VAL A 389 -33.40 -21.54 -1.60
C VAL A 389 -32.30 -22.46 -2.11
N GLU A 390 -32.66 -23.43 -2.95
CA GLU A 390 -31.76 -24.49 -3.41
C GLU A 390 -30.52 -23.94 -4.14
N GLY A 391 -30.70 -22.91 -4.98
CA GLY A 391 -29.58 -22.26 -5.69
C GLY A 391 -28.49 -21.73 -4.75
N LEU A 392 -28.86 -21.24 -3.56
CA LEU A 392 -27.92 -20.72 -2.57
C LEU A 392 -27.11 -21.83 -1.87
N CYS A 393 -27.50 -23.10 -1.99
CA CYS A 393 -26.74 -24.21 -1.41
C CYS A 393 -25.39 -24.45 -2.11
N SER A 394 -25.21 -23.94 -3.33
CA SER A 394 -23.95 -23.95 -4.07
C SER A 394 -22.90 -22.98 -3.48
N VAL A 395 -23.35 -22.04 -2.64
CA VAL A 395 -22.50 -21.06 -1.97
C VAL A 395 -22.35 -21.44 -0.51
N ARG A 396 -21.11 -21.37 -0.02
CA ARG A 396 -20.81 -21.60 1.38
C ARG A 396 -20.38 -20.32 2.05
N VAL A 397 -20.72 -20.21 3.33
CA VAL A 397 -20.41 -19.04 4.14
C VAL A 397 -19.52 -19.45 5.29
N THR A 398 -18.48 -18.65 5.51
CA THR A 398 -17.60 -18.75 6.67
C THR A 398 -17.49 -17.36 7.29
N ARG A 399 -17.61 -17.32 8.62
CA ARG A 399 -17.27 -16.14 9.41
C ARG A 399 -15.84 -16.27 9.89
N MET A 400 -15.04 -15.24 9.66
CA MET A 400 -13.64 -15.24 10.08
C MET A 400 -13.32 -13.93 10.78
N THR A 401 -12.41 -13.99 11.74
CA THR A 401 -11.73 -12.81 12.27
C THR A 401 -10.31 -12.84 11.73
N SER A 402 -9.93 -11.84 10.94
CA SER A 402 -8.59 -11.77 10.34
C SER A 402 -7.52 -11.57 11.42
N ALA A 403 -6.24 -11.77 11.07
CA ALA A 403 -5.12 -11.46 11.95
C ALA A 403 -5.13 -10.00 12.44
N GLN A 404 -5.72 -9.09 11.67
CA GLN A 404 -5.93 -7.67 11.99
C GLN A 404 -7.22 -7.41 12.81
N LYS A 405 -7.87 -8.46 13.31
CA LYS A 405 -9.15 -8.43 14.05
C LYS A 405 -10.34 -7.92 13.22
N GLU A 406 -10.30 -8.06 11.90
CA GLU A 406 -11.43 -7.69 11.04
C GLU A 406 -12.48 -8.81 10.99
N ASN A 407 -13.77 -8.47 11.12
CA ASN A 407 -14.86 -9.41 10.94
C ASN A 407 -15.19 -9.58 9.46
N LEU A 408 -14.76 -10.69 8.88
CA LEU A 408 -14.95 -11.04 7.48
C LEU A 408 -16.16 -11.96 7.30
N LEU A 409 -16.95 -11.69 6.26
CA LEU A 409 -17.97 -12.59 5.74
C LEU A 409 -17.46 -13.19 4.43
N VAL A 410 -16.98 -14.43 4.48
CA VAL A 410 -16.40 -15.13 3.33
C VAL A 410 -17.46 -16.00 2.67
N LEU A 411 -17.72 -15.78 1.38
CA LEU A 411 -18.58 -16.60 0.55
C LEU A 411 -17.73 -17.36 -0.45
N SER A 412 -17.76 -18.69 -0.35
CA SER A 412 -17.04 -19.59 -1.26
C SER A 412 -17.98 -20.20 -2.29
N PHE A 413 -17.60 -20.06 -3.56
CA PHE A 413 -18.33 -20.56 -4.71
C PHE A 413 -17.68 -21.84 -5.21
N HIS A 414 -18.49 -22.90 -5.36
CA HIS A 414 -18.03 -24.20 -5.82
C HIS A 414 -18.84 -24.67 -7.03
N GLU A 415 -18.15 -25.30 -7.98
CA GLU A 415 -18.83 -25.95 -9.10
C GLU A 415 -19.67 -27.14 -8.61
N PRO A 416 -20.93 -27.27 -9.05
CA PRO A 416 -21.79 -28.39 -8.67
C PRO A 416 -21.28 -29.73 -9.24
N VAL A 417 -20.57 -29.74 -10.37
CA VAL A 417 -19.96 -30.95 -10.98
C VAL A 417 -18.64 -30.60 -11.67
N ARG A 418 -17.53 -31.26 -11.27
CA ARG A 418 -16.15 -31.01 -11.76
C ARG A 418 -15.85 -31.50 -13.19
N SER A 419 -16.86 -31.90 -13.98
CA SER A 419 -16.68 -32.64 -15.23
C SER A 419 -17.38 -32.03 -16.45
N SER A 420 -17.70 -30.74 -16.44
CA SER A 420 -18.36 -30.10 -17.59
C SER A 420 -17.34 -29.45 -18.53
N THR A 421 -17.54 -29.65 -19.84
CA THR A 421 -16.75 -28.95 -20.88
C THR A 421 -17.32 -27.56 -21.05
N LEU A 422 -16.51 -26.53 -20.78
CA LEU A 422 -16.90 -25.13 -20.97
C LEU A 422 -17.14 -24.83 -22.45
N THR A 423 -18.32 -24.31 -22.76
CA THR A 423 -18.63 -23.74 -24.07
C THR A 423 -17.85 -22.45 -24.27
N LYS A 424 -17.59 -22.09 -25.52
CA LYS A 424 -16.96 -20.81 -25.88
C LYS A 424 -17.98 -19.66 -26.00
N GLU A 425 -19.26 -19.93 -25.73
CA GLU A 425 -20.34 -18.98 -26.01
C GLU A 425 -20.32 -17.78 -25.05
N LEU A 426 -20.22 -16.57 -25.61
CA LEU A 426 -20.35 -15.31 -24.88
C LEU A 426 -21.83 -14.87 -24.84
N LYS A 427 -22.32 -14.53 -23.65
CA LYS A 427 -23.64 -13.88 -23.44
C LYS A 427 -23.45 -12.43 -23.01
N SER A 428 -24.42 -11.59 -23.39
CA SER A 428 -24.42 -10.19 -22.97
C SER A 428 -24.52 -10.07 -21.45
N PHE A 429 -23.63 -9.26 -20.89
CA PHE A 429 -23.62 -8.82 -19.50
C PHE A 429 -23.64 -7.28 -19.42
N SER A 430 -24.19 -6.65 -20.45
CA SER A 430 -24.15 -5.20 -20.66
C SER A 430 -24.87 -4.39 -19.57
N LEU A 431 -25.77 -5.04 -18.82
CA LEU A 431 -26.49 -4.42 -17.70
C LEU A 431 -25.58 -4.17 -16.48
N VAL A 432 -24.52 -4.96 -16.32
CA VAL A 432 -23.50 -4.73 -15.29
C VAL A 432 -22.52 -3.67 -15.76
N CYS A 433 -21.97 -3.82 -16.96
CA CYS A 433 -21.04 -2.87 -17.53
C CYS A 433 -21.20 -2.76 -19.06
N PRO A 434 -21.09 -1.56 -19.66
CA PRO A 434 -21.28 -1.37 -21.10
C PRO A 434 -20.34 -2.26 -21.92
N GLY A 435 -20.90 -2.98 -22.90
CA GLY A 435 -20.13 -3.86 -23.80
C GLY A 435 -19.62 -5.15 -23.16
N CYS A 436 -19.91 -5.40 -21.88
CA CYS A 436 -19.49 -6.62 -21.20
C CYS A 436 -20.20 -7.84 -21.76
N GLN A 437 -19.42 -8.86 -22.04
CA GLN A 437 -19.88 -10.19 -22.39
C GLN A 437 -19.15 -11.22 -21.53
N VAL A 438 -19.86 -12.24 -21.08
CA VAL A 438 -19.35 -13.27 -20.16
C VAL A 438 -19.67 -14.66 -20.66
N ASN A 439 -18.93 -15.65 -20.20
CA ASN A 439 -19.19 -17.05 -20.57
C ASN A 439 -20.62 -17.46 -20.17
N ARG A 440 -21.33 -18.10 -21.10
CA ARG A 440 -22.71 -18.56 -20.90
C ARG A 440 -22.85 -19.51 -19.71
N ASP A 441 -21.93 -20.45 -19.55
CA ASP A 441 -22.08 -21.55 -18.59
C ASP A 441 -21.96 -21.04 -17.15
N PHE A 442 -20.99 -20.15 -16.90
CA PHE A 442 -20.88 -19.48 -15.60
C PHE A 442 -22.08 -18.59 -15.29
N LEU A 443 -22.61 -17.88 -16.29
CA LEU A 443 -23.80 -17.06 -16.11
C LEU A 443 -25.04 -17.92 -15.81
N GLN A 444 -25.19 -19.05 -16.50
CA GLN A 444 -26.28 -20.01 -16.28
C GLN A 444 -26.19 -20.65 -14.90
N ALA A 445 -24.99 -21.01 -14.44
CA ALA A 445 -24.77 -21.57 -13.11
C ALA A 445 -25.20 -20.62 -11.98
N LEU A 446 -25.03 -19.31 -12.18
CA LEU A 446 -25.44 -18.28 -11.22
C LEU A 446 -26.88 -17.79 -11.40
N GLY A 447 -27.53 -18.11 -12.52
CA GLY A 447 -28.89 -17.68 -12.82
C GLY A 447 -29.94 -17.93 -11.72
N PRO A 448 -29.88 -19.03 -10.96
CA PRO A 448 -30.81 -19.25 -9.84
C PRO A 448 -30.67 -18.28 -8.66
N ILE A 449 -29.52 -17.60 -8.52
CA ILE A 449 -29.18 -16.77 -7.36
C ILE A 449 -28.81 -15.33 -7.73
N LEU A 450 -28.53 -15.05 -8.99
CA LEU A 450 -28.37 -13.69 -9.51
C LEU A 450 -29.61 -13.30 -10.32
N PRO A 451 -30.19 -12.12 -10.07
CA PRO A 451 -31.35 -11.68 -10.83
C PRO A 451 -30.99 -11.45 -12.30
N PRO A 452 -31.98 -11.55 -13.21
CA PRO A 452 -31.74 -11.43 -14.65
C PRO A 452 -31.31 -10.01 -15.08
N SER A 453 -31.51 -8.98 -14.25
CA SER A 453 -31.19 -7.59 -14.58
C SER A 453 -31.00 -6.71 -13.33
N PRO A 454 -29.90 -5.95 -13.19
CA PRO A 454 -29.84 -4.77 -12.32
C PRO A 454 -30.51 -3.54 -12.99
N PRO A 455 -31.07 -2.57 -12.22
CA PRO A 455 -31.09 -2.49 -10.75
C PRO A 455 -32.11 -3.44 -10.13
N LEU A 456 -31.81 -3.91 -8.91
CA LEU A 456 -32.77 -4.65 -8.10
C LEU A 456 -33.99 -3.79 -7.76
N PRO A 457 -35.20 -4.37 -7.64
CA PRO A 457 -36.35 -3.66 -7.06
C PRO A 457 -36.03 -3.17 -5.64
N ALA A 458 -36.77 -2.17 -5.16
CA ALA A 458 -36.60 -1.56 -3.83
C ALA A 458 -36.61 -2.57 -2.65
N SER A 459 -37.07 -3.80 -2.88
CA SER A 459 -36.88 -4.94 -1.99
C SER A 459 -36.28 -6.12 -2.78
N PRO A 460 -35.03 -6.52 -2.49
CA PRO A 460 -34.40 -7.67 -3.14
C PRO A 460 -35.24 -8.94 -2.99
N SER A 461 -35.27 -9.80 -4.01
CA SER A 461 -35.98 -11.08 -3.93
C SER A 461 -35.31 -11.96 -2.86
N ARG A 462 -36.13 -12.63 -2.03
CA ARG A 462 -35.64 -13.56 -1.00
C ARG A 462 -34.93 -14.81 -1.56
N LYS A 463 -34.82 -14.91 -2.88
CA LYS A 463 -34.13 -15.98 -3.60
C LYS A 463 -32.73 -15.57 -4.07
N ASP A 464 -32.38 -14.29 -3.96
CA ASP A 464 -31.18 -13.75 -4.61
C ASP A 464 -30.01 -13.66 -3.62
N LEU A 465 -28.80 -13.82 -4.14
CA LEU A 465 -27.55 -13.78 -3.36
C LEU A 465 -27.34 -12.44 -2.65
N TYR A 466 -27.69 -11.32 -3.31
CA TYR A 466 -27.58 -9.99 -2.70
C TYR A 466 -28.44 -9.86 -1.45
N TRP A 467 -29.70 -10.33 -1.51
CA TRP A 467 -30.59 -10.36 -0.35
C TRP A 467 -30.02 -11.19 0.79
N ALA A 468 -29.47 -12.36 0.47
CA ALA A 468 -28.88 -13.26 1.45
C ALA A 468 -27.70 -12.62 2.19
N VAL A 469 -26.79 -11.97 1.46
CA VAL A 469 -25.64 -11.26 2.04
C VAL A 469 -26.09 -10.11 2.95
N GLU A 470 -27.02 -9.27 2.50
CA GLU A 470 -27.52 -8.15 3.31
C GLU A 470 -28.28 -8.62 4.56
N THR A 471 -28.99 -9.76 4.47
CA THR A 471 -29.64 -10.39 5.63
C THR A 471 -28.62 -10.84 6.66
N LEU A 472 -27.50 -11.45 6.23
CA LEU A 472 -26.42 -11.84 7.13
C LEU A 472 -25.70 -10.64 7.75
N LYS A 473 -25.44 -9.57 6.98
CA LYS A 473 -24.83 -8.34 7.50
C LYS A 473 -25.67 -7.74 8.63
N LYS A 474 -26.99 -7.60 8.43
CA LYS A 474 -27.92 -7.11 9.46
C LYS A 474 -27.96 -8.01 10.69
N LYS A 475 -27.96 -9.33 10.51
CA LYS A 475 -27.88 -10.28 11.61
C LYS A 475 -26.63 -10.05 12.45
N TYR A 476 -25.45 -9.97 11.83
CA TYR A 476 -24.19 -9.83 12.54
C TYR A 476 -24.00 -8.44 13.17
N GLU A 477 -24.57 -7.41 12.58
CA GLU A 477 -24.67 -6.09 13.19
C GLU A 477 -25.45 -6.15 14.52
N SER A 478 -26.58 -6.85 14.54
CA SER A 478 -27.37 -7.06 15.77
C SER A 478 -26.63 -7.86 16.85
N GLU A 479 -25.66 -8.70 16.46
CA GLU A 479 -24.78 -9.44 17.38
C GLU A 479 -23.61 -8.60 17.92
N LYS A 480 -23.58 -7.28 17.68
CA LYS A 480 -22.46 -6.37 17.99
C LYS A 480 -21.13 -6.79 17.37
N LYS A 481 -21.18 -7.45 16.22
CA LYS A 481 -20.01 -7.90 15.48
C LYS A 481 -20.22 -7.64 13.98
N PRO A 482 -20.29 -6.34 13.59
CA PRO A 482 -20.63 -5.95 12.24
C PRO A 482 -19.62 -6.55 11.25
N VAL A 483 -20.12 -6.97 10.09
CA VAL A 483 -19.29 -7.40 8.96
C VAL A 483 -18.57 -6.17 8.43
N GLN A 484 -17.24 -6.18 8.51
CA GLN A 484 -16.43 -5.08 8.00
C GLN A 484 -16.16 -5.26 6.50
N ARG A 485 -15.98 -6.50 6.05
CA ARG A 485 -15.70 -6.81 4.64
C ARG A 485 -16.40 -8.10 4.21
N VAL A 486 -16.85 -8.11 2.97
CA VAL A 486 -17.40 -9.29 2.30
C VAL A 486 -16.37 -9.79 1.30
N VAL A 487 -16.03 -11.07 1.38
CA VAL A 487 -15.00 -11.70 0.54
C VAL A 487 -15.65 -12.79 -0.29
N PHE A 488 -15.54 -12.71 -1.61
CA PHE A 488 -15.91 -13.78 -2.53
C PHE A 488 -14.66 -14.53 -2.94
N THR A 489 -14.72 -15.85 -2.77
CA THR A 489 -13.62 -16.74 -3.12
C THR A 489 -14.10 -17.96 -3.89
N GLY A 490 -13.21 -18.58 -4.65
CA GLY A 490 -13.54 -19.77 -5.41
C GLY A 490 -12.36 -20.30 -6.19
N TYR A 491 -12.42 -21.60 -6.47
CA TYR A 491 -11.40 -22.32 -7.21
C TYR A 491 -11.94 -22.80 -8.56
N CYS A 492 -11.12 -22.74 -9.61
CA CYS A 492 -11.51 -23.14 -10.97
C CYS A 492 -12.77 -22.36 -11.43
N GLY A 493 -13.81 -23.01 -11.95
CA GLY A 493 -15.06 -22.32 -12.29
C GLY A 493 -15.82 -21.75 -11.09
N GLY A 494 -15.53 -22.21 -9.86
CA GLY A 494 -15.94 -21.52 -8.64
C GLY A 494 -15.36 -20.10 -8.56
N GLY A 495 -14.11 -19.94 -8.97
CA GLY A 495 -13.47 -18.64 -9.12
C GLY A 495 -14.16 -17.77 -10.17
N ALA A 496 -14.53 -18.34 -11.32
CA ALA A 496 -15.27 -17.62 -12.36
C ALA A 496 -16.66 -17.17 -11.90
N MET A 497 -17.37 -18.03 -11.16
CA MET A 497 -18.65 -17.68 -10.55
C MET A 497 -18.49 -16.58 -9.49
N ALA A 498 -17.46 -16.65 -8.65
CA ALA A 498 -17.14 -15.59 -7.69
C ALA A 498 -16.86 -14.26 -8.41
N THR A 499 -16.14 -14.27 -9.54
CA THR A 499 -15.87 -13.07 -10.35
C THR A 499 -17.17 -12.44 -10.88
N LEU A 500 -18.08 -13.24 -11.43
CA LEU A 500 -19.37 -12.74 -11.93
C LEU A 500 -20.26 -12.18 -10.81
N ALA A 501 -20.34 -12.90 -9.68
CA ALA A 501 -21.09 -12.45 -8.52
C ALA A 501 -20.51 -11.15 -7.95
N ALA A 502 -19.18 -11.04 -7.85
CA ALA A 502 -18.52 -9.82 -7.41
C ALA A 502 -18.81 -8.66 -8.36
N ALA A 503 -18.73 -8.87 -9.68
CA ALA A 503 -19.06 -7.84 -10.67
C ALA A 503 -20.50 -7.33 -10.51
N PHE A 504 -21.45 -8.23 -10.25
CA PHE A 504 -22.84 -7.88 -9.98
C PHE A 504 -22.98 -7.02 -8.70
N PHE A 505 -22.35 -7.41 -7.59
CA PHE A 505 -22.39 -6.65 -6.34
C PHE A 505 -21.75 -5.27 -6.46
N ARG A 506 -20.60 -5.20 -7.15
CA ARG A 506 -19.85 -3.97 -7.41
C ARG A 506 -20.63 -2.97 -8.25
N LYS A 507 -21.44 -3.45 -9.19
CA LYS A 507 -22.40 -2.60 -9.93
C LYS A 507 -23.48 -1.99 -9.03
N LEU A 508 -23.86 -2.68 -7.96
CA LEU A 508 -24.82 -2.19 -6.96
C LEU A 508 -24.15 -1.33 -5.87
N ASP A 509 -22.91 -0.87 -6.10
CA ASP A 509 -22.10 -0.12 -5.14
C ASP A 509 -21.88 -0.86 -3.80
N SER A 510 -21.93 -2.20 -3.83
CA SER A 510 -21.62 -3.05 -2.68
C SER A 510 -20.20 -3.58 -2.84
N PRO A 511 -19.21 -3.04 -2.10
CA PRO A 511 -17.82 -3.46 -2.23
C PRO A 511 -17.65 -4.90 -1.72
N VAL A 512 -17.10 -5.74 -2.59
CA VAL A 512 -16.80 -7.14 -2.32
C VAL A 512 -15.39 -7.45 -2.78
N ASP A 513 -14.57 -7.96 -1.87
CA ASP A 513 -13.22 -8.43 -2.17
C ASP A 513 -13.30 -9.74 -2.95
N LEU A 514 -12.45 -9.89 -3.96
CA LEU A 514 -12.46 -11.04 -4.85
C LEU A 514 -11.09 -11.73 -4.81
N TYR A 515 -11.06 -12.98 -4.34
CA TYR A 515 -9.88 -13.84 -4.35
C TYR A 515 -10.18 -15.11 -5.11
N THR A 516 -9.62 -15.27 -6.29
CA THR A 516 -9.90 -16.47 -7.10
C THR A 516 -8.65 -17.29 -7.30
N TYR A 517 -8.77 -18.60 -7.29
CA TYR A 517 -7.66 -19.54 -7.41
C TYR A 517 -7.83 -20.37 -8.69
N GLY A 518 -6.85 -20.31 -9.58
CA GLY A 518 -6.89 -21.05 -10.85
C GLY A 518 -8.07 -20.68 -11.74
N SER A 519 -8.59 -19.44 -11.62
CA SER A 519 -9.79 -19.01 -12.33
C SER A 519 -9.57 -18.95 -13.85
N PRO A 520 -10.49 -19.53 -14.66
CA PRO A 520 -10.47 -19.43 -16.12
C PRO A 520 -10.73 -18.00 -16.59
N ARG A 521 -10.66 -17.76 -17.90
CA ARG A 521 -11.16 -16.48 -18.45
C ARG A 521 -12.69 -16.44 -18.31
N VAL A 522 -13.19 -15.33 -17.77
CA VAL A 522 -14.62 -15.22 -17.40
C VAL A 522 -15.44 -14.49 -18.46
N GLY A 523 -14.86 -13.48 -19.11
CA GLY A 523 -15.55 -12.66 -20.10
C GLY A 523 -14.60 -11.95 -21.05
N ASN A 524 -15.15 -11.05 -21.85
CA ASN A 524 -14.39 -10.25 -22.81
C ASN A 524 -13.55 -9.16 -22.14
N GLU A 525 -12.77 -8.43 -22.93
CA GLU A 525 -11.90 -7.35 -22.45
C GLU A 525 -12.67 -6.28 -21.65
N ALA A 526 -13.86 -5.88 -22.11
CA ALA A 526 -14.70 -4.92 -21.38
C ALA A 526 -15.09 -5.42 -19.98
N PHE A 527 -15.42 -6.71 -19.85
CA PHE A 527 -15.71 -7.32 -18.56
C PHE A 527 -14.46 -7.42 -17.68
N ALA A 528 -13.34 -7.89 -18.23
CA ALA A 528 -12.08 -7.99 -17.52
C ALA A 528 -11.65 -6.63 -16.94
N LYS A 529 -11.79 -5.58 -17.75
CA LYS A 529 -11.54 -4.21 -17.38
C LYS A 529 -12.43 -3.71 -16.25
N PHE A 530 -13.73 -3.98 -16.33
CA PHE A 530 -14.67 -3.60 -15.27
C PHE A 530 -14.28 -4.21 -13.91
N VAL A 531 -13.80 -5.45 -13.91
CA VAL A 531 -13.33 -6.11 -12.68
C VAL A 531 -12.00 -5.52 -12.20
N THR A 532 -11.05 -5.27 -13.10
CA THR A 532 -9.72 -4.72 -12.78
C THR A 532 -9.77 -3.28 -12.28
N ASP A 533 -10.62 -2.43 -12.87
CA ASP A 533 -10.67 -1.00 -12.57
C ASP A 533 -11.49 -0.67 -11.31
N TYR A 534 -12.07 -1.68 -10.65
CA TYR A 534 -12.88 -1.45 -9.45
C TYR A 534 -11.99 -1.13 -8.23
N ASP A 535 -12.08 0.09 -7.75
CA ASP A 535 -11.18 0.68 -6.74
C ASP A 535 -11.75 0.71 -5.32
N LYS A 536 -12.93 0.15 -5.07
CA LYS A 536 -13.52 0.10 -3.72
C LYS A 536 -13.34 -1.24 -3.00
N ALA A 537 -12.73 -2.25 -3.64
CA ALA A 537 -12.50 -3.57 -3.05
C ALA A 537 -11.36 -4.33 -3.77
N ILE A 538 -10.77 -5.33 -3.09
CA ILE A 538 -9.65 -6.12 -3.62
C ILE A 538 -10.08 -6.96 -4.83
N SER A 539 -9.21 -7.05 -5.84
CA SER A 539 -9.26 -8.11 -6.85
C SER A 539 -7.92 -8.84 -6.90
N ALA A 540 -7.94 -10.13 -6.62
CA ALA A 540 -6.76 -10.99 -6.62
C ALA A 540 -7.04 -12.24 -7.44
N ARG A 541 -6.36 -12.38 -8.58
CA ARG A 541 -6.41 -13.60 -9.38
C ARG A 541 -5.15 -14.42 -9.12
N ILE A 542 -5.24 -15.42 -8.24
CA ILE A 542 -4.15 -16.31 -7.86
C ILE A 542 -4.09 -17.48 -8.85
N THR A 543 -2.92 -17.72 -9.43
CA THR A 543 -2.70 -18.76 -10.45
C THR A 543 -1.37 -19.47 -10.21
N GLY A 544 -1.13 -20.61 -10.86
CA GLY A 544 0.19 -21.24 -10.84
C GLY A 544 0.33 -22.47 -11.73
N GLY A 545 1.55 -22.98 -11.83
CA GLY A 545 1.88 -24.27 -12.47
C GLY A 545 1.59 -24.39 -13.98
N GLY A 546 1.40 -23.29 -14.72
CA GLY A 546 1.13 -23.34 -16.17
C GLY A 546 -0.20 -24.00 -16.56
N HIS A 547 -1.24 -23.84 -15.73
CA HIS A 547 -2.52 -24.53 -15.87
C HIS A 547 -3.32 -24.17 -17.13
N LYS A 548 -3.66 -25.16 -17.96
CA LYS A 548 -4.50 -24.97 -19.17
C LYS A 548 -5.92 -24.47 -18.87
N VAL A 549 -6.49 -24.85 -17.73
CA VAL A 549 -7.81 -24.36 -17.26
C VAL A 549 -7.83 -22.84 -17.22
N VAL A 550 -6.77 -22.26 -16.65
CA VAL A 550 -6.64 -20.81 -16.51
C VAL A 550 -6.68 -20.15 -17.89
N LEU A 551 -6.08 -20.78 -18.89
CA LEU A 551 -6.04 -20.31 -20.27
C LEU A 551 -7.28 -20.66 -21.11
N THR A 552 -8.32 -21.22 -20.51
CA THR A 552 -9.57 -21.58 -21.20
C THR A 552 -10.72 -20.75 -20.64
N PRO A 553 -11.66 -20.24 -21.45
CA PRO A 553 -11.60 -20.13 -22.92
C PRO A 553 -10.40 -19.32 -23.42
N GLY A 554 -10.05 -19.45 -24.70
CA GLY A 554 -8.85 -18.83 -25.27
C GLY A 554 -9.01 -17.33 -25.53
N LYS A 555 -7.89 -16.61 -25.58
CA LYS A 555 -7.87 -15.19 -25.99
C LYS A 555 -8.44 -15.00 -27.41
N THR A 556 -8.15 -15.94 -28.32
CA THR A 556 -8.70 -15.95 -29.69
C THR A 556 -10.21 -16.13 -29.73
N ASP A 557 -10.83 -16.63 -28.66
CA ASP A 557 -12.27 -16.76 -28.54
C ASP A 557 -12.94 -15.46 -28.02
N GLY A 558 -12.18 -14.36 -27.91
CA GLY A 558 -12.66 -13.06 -27.46
C GLY A 558 -12.67 -12.86 -25.94
N TYR A 559 -12.02 -13.75 -25.19
CA TYR A 559 -11.96 -13.69 -23.73
C TYR A 559 -10.69 -13.00 -23.23
N SER A 560 -10.75 -12.42 -22.03
CA SER A 560 -9.62 -11.78 -21.37
C SER A 560 -9.63 -12.01 -19.85
N HIS A 561 -8.44 -12.12 -19.28
CA HIS A 561 -8.21 -12.13 -17.85
C HIS A 561 -8.23 -10.72 -17.29
N TYR A 562 -8.93 -10.56 -16.16
CA TYR A 562 -8.76 -9.39 -15.32
C TYR A 562 -7.45 -9.51 -14.53
N GLY A 563 -6.83 -8.36 -14.24
CA GLY A 563 -5.74 -8.22 -13.30
C GLY A 563 -6.17 -7.60 -11.96
N PRO A 564 -5.26 -7.54 -10.98
CA PRO A 564 -3.92 -8.13 -11.02
C PRO A 564 -3.92 -9.66 -10.86
N GLU A 565 -2.97 -10.31 -11.54
CA GLU A 565 -2.65 -11.73 -11.38
C GLU A 565 -1.49 -11.91 -10.39
N PHE A 566 -1.64 -12.89 -9.51
CA PHE A 566 -0.63 -13.35 -8.55
C PHE A 566 -0.24 -14.79 -8.93
N TYR A 567 0.77 -14.91 -9.79
CA TYR A 567 1.21 -16.15 -10.41
C TYR A 567 2.33 -16.82 -9.60
N PHE A 568 2.10 -18.06 -9.19
CA PHE A 568 3.08 -18.92 -8.54
C PHE A 568 3.58 -19.98 -9.53
N PRO A 569 4.77 -19.82 -10.16
CA PRO A 569 5.23 -20.71 -11.22
C PRO A 569 5.32 -22.18 -10.80
N GLN A 570 5.62 -22.43 -9.52
CA GLN A 570 5.76 -23.77 -8.92
C GLN A 570 4.48 -24.22 -8.19
N GLY A 571 3.37 -23.48 -8.34
CA GLY A 571 2.16 -23.65 -7.53
C GLY A 571 2.32 -23.06 -6.13
N LEU A 572 1.30 -23.24 -5.28
CA LEU A 572 1.27 -22.67 -3.92
C LEU A 572 2.12 -23.45 -2.90
N ALA A 573 2.87 -24.46 -3.33
CA ALA A 573 3.83 -25.16 -2.47
C ALA A 573 4.92 -24.17 -2.02
N ASN A 574 5.14 -24.06 -0.71
CA ASN A 574 6.05 -23.08 -0.09
C ASN A 574 5.71 -21.62 -0.39
N ALA A 575 4.43 -21.29 -0.65
CA ALA A 575 4.00 -19.91 -0.90
C ALA A 575 4.30 -18.97 0.27
N ASP A 576 4.29 -19.50 1.50
CA ASP A 576 4.70 -18.83 2.75
C ASP A 576 6.14 -18.32 2.74
N SER A 577 6.99 -18.81 1.84
CA SER A 577 8.34 -18.29 1.66
C SER A 577 8.40 -16.98 0.87
N GLY A 578 7.33 -16.59 0.16
CA GLY A 578 7.28 -15.39 -0.70
C GLY A 578 8.10 -15.46 -2.00
N LYS A 579 9.17 -16.28 -2.03
CA LYS A 579 10.20 -16.34 -3.09
C LYS A 579 9.69 -16.73 -4.49
N ASN A 580 8.48 -17.28 -4.59
CA ASN A 580 7.92 -17.84 -5.82
C ASN A 580 6.72 -17.05 -6.37
N LEU A 581 6.41 -15.86 -5.84
CA LEU A 581 5.28 -15.05 -6.29
C LEU A 581 5.69 -14.06 -7.39
N ARG A 582 5.04 -14.14 -8.56
CA ARG A 582 5.10 -13.13 -9.64
C ARG A 582 3.78 -12.36 -9.68
N ILE A 583 3.84 -11.04 -9.70
CA ILE A 583 2.64 -10.19 -9.76
C ILE A 583 2.55 -9.54 -11.15
N CYS A 584 1.39 -9.63 -11.78
CA CYS A 584 1.19 -9.25 -13.18
C CYS A 584 0.01 -8.30 -13.26
N ARG A 585 0.24 -7.08 -13.74
CA ARG A 585 -0.76 -6.01 -13.78
C ARG A 585 -1.35 -5.84 -15.17
N GLY A 586 -2.60 -5.39 -15.19
CA GLY A 586 -3.34 -5.16 -16.41
C GLY A 586 -4.13 -6.38 -16.86
N ILE A 587 -4.94 -6.15 -17.88
CA ILE A 587 -5.74 -7.17 -18.55
C ILE A 587 -4.79 -7.98 -19.43
N GLU A 588 -4.87 -9.31 -19.37
CA GLU A 588 -4.01 -10.20 -20.17
C GLU A 588 -2.51 -9.87 -20.08
N ALA A 589 -2.00 -9.68 -18.85
CA ALA A 589 -0.60 -9.33 -18.62
C ALA A 589 0.37 -10.36 -19.25
N GLU A 590 1.32 -9.87 -20.08
CA GLU A 590 2.34 -10.72 -20.70
C GLU A 590 3.31 -11.29 -19.65
N GLY A 591 3.74 -12.55 -19.84
CA GLY A 591 4.70 -13.22 -18.96
C GLY A 591 4.10 -14.00 -17.77
N CYS A 592 2.77 -14.00 -17.62
CA CYS A 592 2.05 -14.73 -16.57
C CYS A 592 1.00 -15.68 -17.14
N SER A 593 0.69 -16.77 -16.42
CA SER A 593 -0.08 -17.90 -16.96
C SER A 593 0.47 -18.37 -18.32
N VAL A 594 1.75 -18.71 -18.41
CA VAL A 594 2.39 -19.14 -19.66
C VAL A 594 1.84 -20.48 -20.16
N VAL A 595 1.63 -20.57 -21.47
CA VAL A 595 1.52 -21.85 -22.19
C VAL A 595 2.86 -22.58 -22.01
N PRO A 596 2.90 -23.85 -21.54
CA PRO A 596 4.13 -24.61 -21.56
C PRO A 596 4.66 -24.65 -23.00
N GLN A 597 5.85 -24.09 -23.26
CA GLN A 597 6.46 -24.17 -24.57
C GLN A 597 6.75 -25.64 -24.89
N GLY A 598 6.02 -26.19 -25.85
CA GLY A 598 6.38 -27.44 -26.50
C GLY A 598 7.52 -27.21 -27.48
N SER A 599 8.63 -27.91 -27.26
CA SER A 599 9.53 -28.46 -28.29
C SER A 599 9.98 -27.53 -29.43
N SER A 600 11.12 -26.86 -29.25
CA SER A 600 12.22 -26.88 -30.24
C SER A 600 13.52 -26.29 -29.67
N GLY A 601 14.60 -27.09 -29.67
CA GLY A 601 15.99 -26.62 -29.81
C GLY A 601 16.80 -26.22 -28.57
N SER A 602 17.77 -27.09 -28.22
CA SER A 602 19.09 -26.85 -27.60
C SER A 602 19.25 -26.42 -26.12
N GLU A 603 19.59 -27.44 -25.33
CA GLU A 603 20.60 -27.54 -24.25
C GLU A 603 20.95 -26.36 -23.34
N GLY A 604 20.64 -26.55 -22.04
CA GLY A 604 21.25 -25.84 -20.91
C GLY A 604 20.71 -26.34 -19.57
N LYS A 605 21.41 -27.32 -18.97
CA LYS A 605 21.30 -27.90 -17.61
C LYS A 605 20.64 -26.95 -16.58
N GLY A 606 19.70 -27.29 -15.70
CA GLY A 606 19.18 -28.54 -15.15
C GLY A 606 18.85 -28.29 -13.67
N VAL A 607 17.58 -28.37 -13.27
CA VAL A 607 17.20 -28.65 -11.86
C VAL A 607 16.10 -29.70 -11.89
N SER A 608 16.41 -30.82 -11.24
CA SER A 608 15.66 -32.07 -11.24
C SER A 608 14.30 -31.92 -10.58
N ALA A 609 13.23 -32.21 -11.33
CA ALA A 609 11.90 -32.44 -10.81
C ALA A 609 11.87 -33.82 -10.12
N VAL A 610 11.80 -33.84 -8.79
CA VAL A 610 11.62 -35.08 -8.04
C VAL A 610 10.14 -35.47 -8.05
N GLY A 611 9.79 -36.36 -8.98
CA GLY A 611 8.88 -37.49 -8.77
C GLY A 611 7.38 -37.24 -8.58
N ARG A 612 6.59 -37.38 -9.66
CA ARG A 612 5.66 -38.50 -9.93
C ARG A 612 4.72 -38.17 -11.12
N ASN A 613 4.79 -39.01 -12.15
CA ASN A 613 3.84 -39.28 -13.23
C ASN A 613 2.98 -38.12 -13.78
N THR A 614 3.50 -37.41 -14.78
CA THR A 614 2.69 -36.75 -15.82
C THR A 614 2.27 -37.76 -16.88
N ILE A 615 1.14 -38.42 -16.66
CA ILE A 615 0.31 -38.97 -17.74
C ILE A 615 -0.75 -37.89 -18.03
N TYR A 616 -0.94 -37.49 -19.29
CA TYR A 616 -2.23 -37.61 -19.98
C TYR A 616 -2.13 -37.15 -21.45
N PRO A 617 -2.38 -38.06 -22.40
CA PRO A 617 -2.88 -37.76 -23.74
C PRO A 617 -4.42 -37.50 -23.68
N SER A 618 -4.92 -36.66 -24.60
CA SER A 618 -6.33 -36.48 -25.03
C SER A 618 -7.46 -36.20 -23.99
N GLU A 619 -8.21 -35.11 -24.26
CA GLU A 619 -9.63 -34.84 -23.94
C GLU A 619 -10.16 -35.08 -22.51
N GLY A 620 -10.20 -34.00 -21.73
CA GLY A 620 -10.89 -33.88 -20.43
C GLY A 620 -10.24 -32.79 -19.57
N ILE A 621 -10.92 -31.66 -19.33
CA ILE A 621 -10.38 -30.57 -18.50
C ILE A 621 -10.66 -30.91 -17.03
N TRP A 622 -9.62 -31.26 -16.26
CA TRP A 622 -9.75 -31.57 -14.83
C TRP A 622 -9.08 -30.47 -13.98
N CYS A 623 -9.83 -29.88 -13.05
CA CYS A 623 -9.34 -28.87 -12.11
C CYS A 623 -8.41 -29.45 -11.00
N SER A 624 -7.88 -30.66 -11.09
CA SER A 624 -7.21 -31.33 -9.96
C SER A 624 -5.71 -31.03 -9.77
N SER A 625 -5.04 -30.34 -10.71
CA SER A 625 -3.57 -30.17 -10.64
C SER A 625 -3.08 -28.97 -9.83
N PHE A 626 -3.97 -28.07 -9.38
CA PHE A 626 -3.64 -26.97 -8.47
C PHE A 626 -4.33 -27.36 -7.19
N ASP A 627 -3.68 -28.27 -6.48
CA ASP A 627 -4.16 -28.73 -5.20
C ASP A 627 -3.49 -27.89 -4.10
N PRO A 628 -4.11 -26.77 -3.66
CA PRO A 628 -3.62 -26.06 -2.50
C PRO A 628 -3.80 -26.87 -1.21
N SER A 629 -4.36 -28.09 -1.24
CA SER A 629 -4.30 -28.97 -0.08
C SER A 629 -2.87 -29.39 0.29
N ALA A 630 -1.90 -29.26 -0.62
CA ALA A 630 -0.48 -29.36 -0.27
C ALA A 630 0.05 -28.15 0.53
N ALA A 631 -0.71 -27.04 0.58
CA ALA A 631 -0.40 -25.82 1.34
C ALA A 631 -1.29 -25.64 2.59
N VAL A 632 -2.32 -26.47 2.77
CA VAL A 632 -3.14 -26.61 4.00
C VAL A 632 -2.47 -27.64 4.89
#